data_AF-A0A356UHM8-F1
#
_entry.id   AF-A0A356UHM8-F1
#
_cell.length_a   1.000
_cell.length_b   1.000
_cell.length_c   1.000
_cell.angle_alpha   90.00
_cell.angle_beta   90.00
_cell.angle_gamma   90.00
#
_symmetry.space_group_name_H-M   'P 1'
#
loop_
_entity.id
_entity.type
_entity.pdbx_description
1 polymer ?
#
loop_
_entity_poly.entity_id
_entity_poly.type
_entity_poly.pdbx_seq_one_letter_code
_entity_poly.pdbx_strand_id
1 'polypeptide(L)'
;MQLPLDLSKISTKYGEIIANIEVIRIGTTQKIRIMLKDASYLDFWFSETGRYSYHWERRHMDGKIFRFDNAPHHVNISTFPHHFHNGRENNVVESSLSRMPEEAISQVLDFVQEFLKQ
;
A
#
# COMPACT_ATOMS: atom_id res chain seq x y z
N MET A 1 15.47 -5.57 9.87
CA MET A 1 14.03 -5.42 10.18
C MET A 1 13.27 -6.64 9.68
N GLN A 2 12.60 -7.37 10.59
CA GLN A 2 11.67 -8.44 10.19
C GLN A 2 10.43 -7.79 9.59
N LEU A 3 9.96 -8.29 8.44
CA LEU A 3 8.73 -7.77 7.84
C LEU A 3 7.57 -8.09 8.80
N PRO A 4 6.71 -7.11 9.14
CA PRO A 4 5.52 -7.34 9.96
C PRO A 4 4.43 -7.99 9.08
N LEU A 5 4.76 -9.08 8.39
CA LEU A 5 3.89 -9.66 7.39
C LEU A 5 4.09 -11.16 7.20
N ASP A 6 3.03 -11.91 7.45
CA ASP A 6 2.92 -13.30 7.04
C ASP A 6 2.50 -13.36 5.56
N LEU A 7 3.49 -13.54 4.69
CA LEU A 7 3.28 -13.63 3.24
C LEU A 7 2.46 -14.86 2.83
N SER A 8 2.53 -15.95 3.61
CA SER A 8 1.74 -17.16 3.38
C SER A 8 0.26 -16.85 3.59
N LYS A 9 -0.07 -16.23 4.73
CA LYS A 9 -1.44 -15.80 5.06
C LYS A 9 -2.02 -14.85 4.01
N ILE A 10 -1.22 -13.90 3.51
CA ILE A 10 -1.64 -12.99 2.45
C ILE A 10 -1.89 -13.73 1.14
N SER A 11 -0.95 -14.58 0.74
CA SER A 11 -1.09 -15.36 -0.49
C SER A 11 -2.35 -16.23 -0.47
N THR A 12 -2.64 -16.87 0.67
CA THR A 12 -3.87 -17.65 0.85
C THR A 12 -5.13 -16.79 0.83
N LYS A 13 -5.18 -15.67 1.57
CA LYS A 13 -6.39 -14.84 1.67
C LYS A 13 -6.72 -14.11 0.36
N TYR A 14 -5.69 -13.62 -0.35
CA TYR A 14 -5.86 -12.73 -1.51
C TYR A 14 -5.40 -13.35 -2.84
N GLY A 15 -5.25 -14.68 -2.90
CA GLY A 15 -4.78 -15.41 -4.09
C GLY A 15 -5.63 -15.18 -5.35
N GLU A 16 -6.87 -14.71 -5.21
CA GLU A 16 -7.72 -14.34 -6.34
C GLU A 16 -7.22 -13.10 -7.09
N ILE A 17 -6.61 -12.14 -6.40
CA ILE A 17 -6.10 -10.89 -6.99
C ILE A 17 -4.57 -10.85 -7.14
N ILE A 18 -3.86 -11.65 -6.35
CA ILE A 18 -2.38 -11.69 -6.35
C ILE A 18 -1.86 -12.60 -7.46
N ALA A 19 -0.95 -12.09 -8.27
CA ALA A 19 -0.19 -12.85 -9.26
C ALA A 19 1.19 -13.27 -8.73
N ASN A 20 1.90 -12.36 -8.04
CA ASN A 20 3.21 -12.65 -7.46
C ASN A 20 3.48 -11.75 -6.24
N ILE A 21 4.33 -12.21 -5.32
CA ILE A 21 4.83 -11.44 -4.18
C ILE A 21 6.36 -11.48 -4.20
N GLU A 22 6.99 -10.31 -4.19
CA GLU A 22 8.44 -10.16 -4.23
C GLU A 22 8.91 -9.30 -3.07
N VAL A 23 10.05 -9.66 -2.47
CA VAL A 23 10.75 -8.81 -1.51
C VAL A 23 11.92 -8.16 -2.23
N ILE A 24 11.83 -6.86 -2.45
CA ILE A 24 12.84 -6.07 -3.16
C ILE A 24 13.73 -5.37 -2.14
N ARG A 25 15.05 -5.58 -2.25
CA ARG A 25 16.07 -4.96 -1.40
C ARG A 25 16.99 -4.08 -2.24
N ILE A 26 17.13 -2.81 -1.86
CA ILE A 26 17.99 -1.83 -2.52
C ILE A 26 18.81 -1.14 -1.43
N GLY A 27 20.10 -1.51 -1.32
CA GLY A 27 20.94 -1.07 -0.21
C GLY A 27 20.35 -1.48 1.13
N THR A 28 20.14 -0.51 2.02
CA THR A 28 19.48 -0.72 3.33
C THR A 28 17.95 -0.67 3.26
N THR A 29 17.39 -0.30 2.11
CA THR A 29 15.94 -0.21 1.92
C THR A 29 15.37 -1.55 1.49
N GLN A 30 14.21 -1.90 2.06
CA GLN A 30 13.44 -3.09 1.68
C GLN A 30 11.98 -2.70 1.46
N LYS A 31 11.36 -3.28 0.42
CA LYS A 31 9.92 -3.20 0.19
C LYS A 31 9.36 -4.56 -0.21
N ILE A 32 8.06 -4.75 0.00
CA ILE A 32 7.31 -5.88 -0.55
C ILE A 32 6.56 -5.36 -1.77
N ARG A 33 6.75 -5.99 -2.92
CA ARG A 33 5.97 -5.75 -4.13
C ARG A 33 4.97 -6.89 -4.31
N ILE A 34 3.70 -6.55 -4.48
CA ILE A 34 2.66 -7.50 -4.88
C ILE A 34 2.24 -7.14 -6.30
N MET A 35 2.53 -8.04 -7.23
CA MET A 35 2.00 -7.97 -8.59
C MET A 35 0.57 -8.50 -8.58
N LEU A 36 -0.35 -7.72 -9.12
CA LEU A 36 -1.77 -8.08 -9.20
C LEU A 36 -2.08 -8.71 -10.57
N LYS A 37 -3.12 -9.54 -10.65
CA LYS A 37 -3.52 -10.23 -11.88
C LYS A 37 -4.00 -9.29 -12.99
N ASP A 38 -4.41 -8.06 -12.65
CA ASP A 38 -4.74 -7.01 -13.62
C ASP A 38 -3.48 -6.29 -14.16
N ALA A 39 -2.27 -6.77 -13.86
CA ALA A 39 -0.99 -6.18 -14.21
C ALA A 39 -0.66 -4.84 -13.51
N SER A 40 -1.47 -4.38 -12.54
CA SER A 40 -1.08 -3.32 -11.60
C SER A 40 -0.21 -3.88 -10.46
N TYR A 41 0.37 -3.01 -9.62
CA TYR A 41 1.19 -3.49 -8.50
C TYR A 41 1.08 -2.62 -7.23
N LEU A 42 1.23 -3.28 -6.08
CA LEU A 42 1.35 -2.65 -4.78
C LEU A 42 2.80 -2.71 -4.29
N ASP A 43 3.32 -1.60 -3.78
CA ASP A 43 4.55 -1.54 -3.01
C ASP A 43 4.22 -1.20 -1.55
N PHE A 44 4.62 -2.07 -0.62
CA PHE A 44 4.63 -1.80 0.81
C PHE A 44 6.05 -1.52 1.25
N TRP A 45 6.31 -0.29 1.67
CA TRP A 45 7.60 0.14 2.17
C TRP A 45 7.49 0.65 3.61
N PHE A 46 8.51 0.35 4.40
CA PHE A 46 8.67 0.77 5.79
C PHE A 46 10.10 1.21 6.04
N SER A 47 10.27 2.19 6.93
CA SER A 47 11.56 2.58 7.49
C SER A 47 11.65 2.23 8.97
N GLU A 48 12.87 2.21 9.48
CA GLU A 48 13.15 2.02 10.91
C GLU A 48 12.63 3.18 11.78
N THR A 49 12.36 4.35 11.18
CA THR A 49 11.84 5.53 11.89
C THR A 49 10.30 5.61 11.88
N GLY A 50 9.62 4.55 11.43
CA GLY A 50 8.15 4.50 11.39
C GLY A 50 7.52 5.21 10.19
N ARG A 51 8.32 5.66 9.22
CA ARG A 51 7.82 6.11 7.90
C ARG A 51 7.33 4.91 7.12
N TYR A 52 6.23 5.06 6.39
CA TYR A 52 5.72 4.03 5.50
C TYR A 52 5.17 4.63 4.21
N SER A 53 5.01 3.78 3.20
CA SER A 53 4.28 4.10 1.97
C SER A 53 3.65 2.82 1.42
N TYR A 54 2.33 2.82 1.29
CA TYR A 54 1.53 1.76 0.68
C TYR A 54 1.04 2.28 -0.66
N HIS A 55 1.80 1.99 -1.71
CA HIS A 55 1.62 2.59 -3.03
C HIS A 55 1.02 1.56 -3.98
N TRP A 56 -0.20 1.80 -4.44
CA TRP A 56 -0.79 1.08 -5.56
C TRP A 56 -0.57 1.85 -6.85
N GLU A 57 0.33 1.33 -7.68
CA GLU A 57 0.58 1.84 -9.02
C GLU A 57 -0.33 1.17 -10.03
N ARG A 58 -1.18 1.97 -10.65
CA ARG A 58 -2.04 1.53 -11.77
C ARG A 58 -2.23 2.62 -12.82
N ARG A 59 -1.35 3.63 -12.88
CA ARG A 59 -1.48 4.71 -13.86
C ARG A 59 -1.42 4.21 -15.30
N HIS A 60 -0.69 3.11 -15.54
CA HIS A 60 -0.64 2.44 -16.84
C HIS A 60 -1.92 1.69 -17.20
N MET A 61 -2.79 1.39 -16.22
CA MET A 61 -4.07 0.71 -16.44
C MET A 61 -5.18 1.72 -16.75
N ASP A 62 -5.34 2.74 -15.91
CA ASP A 62 -6.48 3.66 -15.97
C ASP A 62 -6.14 5.10 -15.53
N GLY A 63 -4.84 5.43 -15.44
CA GLY A 63 -4.38 6.74 -14.99
C GLY A 63 -4.49 6.97 -13.49
N LYS A 64 -4.93 5.99 -12.67
CA LYS A 64 -5.09 6.16 -11.22
C LYS A 64 -3.84 5.76 -10.44
N ILE A 65 -3.71 6.38 -9.28
CA ILE A 65 -2.72 6.05 -8.24
C ILE A 65 -3.42 6.11 -6.90
N PHE A 66 -3.16 5.13 -6.05
CA PHE A 66 -3.64 5.14 -4.67
C PHE A 66 -2.44 5.01 -3.75
N ARG A 67 -2.27 5.93 -2.80
CA ARG A 67 -1.13 5.85 -1.88
C ARG A 67 -1.48 6.29 -0.48
N PHE A 68 -1.27 5.39 0.48
CA PHE A 68 -1.35 5.71 1.89
C PHE A 68 0.07 5.88 2.41
N ASP A 69 0.42 7.06 2.88
CA ASP A 69 1.74 7.30 3.46
C ASP A 69 1.65 8.30 4.61
N ASN A 70 2.77 8.52 5.31
CA ASN A 70 2.83 9.43 6.44
C ASN A 70 3.82 10.58 6.24
N ALA A 71 4.18 10.97 5.01
CA ALA A 71 5.02 12.15 4.74
C ALA A 71 4.53 13.43 5.42
N PRO A 72 5.42 14.20 6.09
CA PRO A 72 5.00 15.32 6.93
C PRO A 72 4.72 16.57 6.08
N HIS A 73 4.03 16.41 4.95
CA HIS A 73 3.83 17.46 3.92
C HIS A 73 2.37 17.95 3.85
N HIS A 74 1.41 17.28 4.53
CA HIS A 74 -0.02 17.60 4.48
C HIS A 74 -0.59 17.97 5.87
N VAL A 75 -0.04 19.02 6.48
CA VAL A 75 -0.34 19.46 7.87
C VAL A 75 -1.81 19.80 8.15
N ASN A 76 -2.61 20.09 7.12
CA ASN A 76 -4.01 20.51 7.27
C ASN A 76 -4.99 19.33 7.32
N ILE A 77 -4.52 18.08 7.21
CA ILE A 77 -5.37 16.89 7.25
C ILE A 77 -5.52 16.44 8.71
N SER A 78 -6.74 16.10 9.14
CA SER A 78 -7.03 15.72 10.53
C SER A 78 -6.23 14.50 11.00
N THR A 79 -5.87 13.61 10.08
CA THR A 79 -5.09 12.40 10.35
C THR A 79 -3.58 12.60 10.25
N PHE A 80 -3.09 13.84 10.11
CA PHE A 80 -1.67 14.16 9.98
C PHE A 80 -0.80 13.41 11.01
N PRO A 81 0.34 12.84 10.60
CA PRO A 81 0.94 12.91 9.27
C PRO A 81 0.38 11.95 8.23
N HIS A 82 -0.57 11.10 8.62
CA HIS A 82 -1.11 10.03 7.79
C HIS A 82 -2.15 10.59 6.82
N HIS A 83 -2.02 10.24 5.56
CA HIS A 83 -2.91 10.72 4.51
C HIS A 83 -3.05 9.68 3.39
N PHE A 84 -4.03 9.92 2.51
CA PHE A 84 -4.35 9.05 1.40
C PHE A 84 -4.45 9.86 0.09
N HIS A 85 -3.59 9.55 -0.86
CA HIS A 85 -3.72 10.00 -2.26
C HIS A 85 -4.76 9.12 -2.95
N ASN A 86 -5.95 9.66 -3.22
CA ASN A 86 -7.11 8.91 -3.70
C ASN A 86 -7.31 9.08 -5.21
N GLY A 87 -6.80 8.12 -5.99
CA GLY A 87 -6.95 8.07 -7.44
C GLY A 87 -6.04 9.04 -8.21
N ARG A 88 -5.53 10.08 -7.55
CA ARG A 88 -4.58 11.06 -8.12
C ARG A 88 -3.61 11.53 -7.04
N GLU A 89 -2.39 11.85 -7.46
CA GLU A 89 -1.32 12.35 -6.58
C GLU A 89 -1.74 13.61 -5.79
N ASN A 90 -2.52 14.51 -6.41
CA ASN A 90 -2.96 15.75 -5.78
C ASN A 90 -4.31 15.65 -5.05
N ASN A 91 -4.99 14.51 -5.10
CA ASN A 91 -6.24 14.31 -4.38
C ASN A 91 -5.96 13.68 -3.01
N VAL A 92 -5.57 14.52 -2.05
CA VAL A 92 -5.13 14.07 -0.73
C VAL A 92 -6.26 14.20 0.29
N VAL A 93 -6.60 13.09 0.94
CA VAL A 93 -7.67 12.99 1.94
C VAL A 93 -7.16 12.32 3.22
N GLU A 94 -8.01 12.32 4.24
CA GLU A 94 -7.76 11.64 5.52
C GLU A 94 -7.54 10.13 5.32
N SER A 95 -6.60 9.56 6.07
CA SER A 95 -6.35 8.13 6.06
C SER A 95 -7.14 7.44 7.18
N SER A 96 -8.00 6.49 6.80
CA SER A 96 -8.75 5.64 7.74
C SER A 96 -7.99 4.38 8.16
N LEU A 97 -6.72 4.24 7.77
CA LEU A 97 -5.95 3.03 8.07
C LEU A 97 -5.61 2.91 9.56
N SER A 98 -5.59 1.65 10.03
CA SER A 98 -5.03 1.29 11.33
C SER A 98 -3.56 1.73 11.43
N ARG A 99 -3.13 2.02 12.65
CA ARG A 99 -1.72 2.31 12.96
C ARG A 99 -0.89 1.04 13.14
N MET A 100 -1.54 -0.13 13.20
CA MET A 100 -0.90 -1.44 13.20
C MET A 100 -0.58 -1.85 11.75
N PRO A 101 0.69 -2.08 11.37
CA PRO A 101 1.07 -2.38 9.99
C PRO A 101 0.33 -3.58 9.36
N GLU A 102 0.16 -4.68 10.10
CA GLU A 102 -0.53 -5.88 9.62
C GLU A 102 -2.00 -5.63 9.26
N GLU A 103 -2.70 -4.87 10.12
CA GLU A 103 -4.09 -4.48 9.88
C GLU A 103 -4.18 -3.49 8.72
N ALA A 104 -3.29 -2.51 8.67
CA ALA A 104 -3.26 -1.52 7.60
C ALA A 104 -3.01 -2.15 6.23
N ILE A 105 -2.07 -3.11 6.13
CA ILE A 105 -1.84 -3.85 4.89
C ILE A 105 -3.08 -4.66 4.50
N SER A 106 -3.75 -5.29 5.47
CA SER A 106 -4.99 -6.02 5.21
C SER A 106 -6.08 -5.09 4.66
N GLN A 107 -6.27 -3.92 5.27
CA GLN A 107 -7.22 -2.90 4.82
C GLN A 107 -6.91 -2.39 3.41
N VAL A 108 -5.63 -2.21 3.06
CA VAL A 108 -5.22 -1.84 1.70
C VAL A 108 -5.55 -2.95 0.69
N LEU A 109 -5.30 -4.21 1.03
CA LEU A 109 -5.61 -5.34 0.15
C LEU A 109 -7.12 -5.58 0.00
N ASP A 110 -7.90 -5.40 1.08
CA ASP A 110 -9.36 -5.43 1.04
C ASP A 110 -9.89 -4.30 0.11
N PHE A 111 -9.35 -3.08 0.24
CA PHE A 111 -9.68 -1.96 -0.66
C PHE A 111 -9.39 -2.29 -2.13
N VAL A 112 -8.22 -2.86 -2.43
CA VAL A 112 -7.83 -3.27 -3.78
C VAL A 112 -8.77 -4.35 -4.32
N GLN A 113 -9.08 -5.36 -3.52
CA GLN A 113 -9.97 -6.45 -3.90
C GLN A 113 -11.38 -5.95 -4.25
N GLU A 114 -11.94 -5.06 -3.43
CA GLU A 114 -13.26 -4.46 -3.69
C GLU A 114 -13.25 -3.51 -4.88
N PHE A 115 -12.14 -2.79 -5.12
CA PHE A 115 -12.00 -1.95 -6.30
C PHE A 115 -11.96 -2.77 -7.59
N LEU A 116 -11.26 -3.92 -7.61
CA LEU A 116 -11.12 -4.77 -8.79
C LEU A 116 -12.38 -5.61 -9.11
N LYS A 117 -13.34 -5.69 -8.20
CA LYS A 117 -14.63 -6.36 -8.43
C LYS A 117 -15.65 -5.50 -9.18
N GLN A 118 -15.41 -4.19 -9.28
CA GLN A 118 -16.28 -3.21 -9.94
C GLN A 118 -15.93 -3.09 -11.42
#